data_AF-A0AAD4RVI6-F1
#
_entry.id   AF-A0AAD4RVI6-F1
#
_cell.length_a   1.000
_cell.length_b   1.000
_cell.length_c   1.000
_cell.angle_alpha   90.00
_cell.angle_beta   90.00
_cell.angle_gamma   90.00
#
_symmetry.space_group_name_H-M   'P 1'
#
loop_
_entity.id
_entity.type
_entity.pdbx_description
1 polymer ?
#
loop_
_entity_poly.entity_id
_entity_poly.type
_entity_poly.pdbx_seq_one_letter_code
_entity_poly.pdbx_strand_id
1 'polypeptide(L)'
;MALDQLEEGWATVQMGITKLINIIEGVPESPMDAEIRMKMYTTVYTLGSPPLDYSEELYKRYEGVLNDYLSCKVLPAIQEKRGDVSMLQELVKRWDNHKVMVSKLSRVFHYLDRNYVVRKSLPSLKDAGFACFRKLSMRR
;
A
#
# COMPACT_ATOMS: atom_id res chain seq x y z
N MET A 1 21.11 -13.60 8.53
CA MET A 1 20.58 -14.60 7.58
C MET A 1 19.08 -14.47 7.37
N ALA A 2 18.22 -14.62 8.39
CA ALA A 2 16.76 -14.56 8.17
C ALA A 2 16.26 -13.12 7.86
N LEU A 3 16.80 -12.11 8.57
CA LEU A 3 16.47 -10.70 8.32
C LEU A 3 16.87 -10.24 6.90
N ASP A 4 17.96 -10.78 6.36
CA ASP A 4 18.48 -10.43 5.03
C ASP A 4 17.47 -10.82 3.93
N GLN A 5 16.78 -11.96 4.09
CA GLN A 5 15.75 -12.43 3.15
C GLN A 5 14.52 -11.53 3.15
N LEU A 6 14.09 -11.07 4.33
CA LEU A 6 12.96 -10.14 4.46
C LEU A 6 13.27 -8.80 3.79
N GLU A 7 14.47 -8.24 3.99
CA GLU A 7 14.87 -6.99 3.37
C GLU A 7 15.01 -7.10 1.85
N GLU A 8 15.65 -8.16 1.36
CA GLU A 8 15.81 -8.39 -0.09
C GLU A 8 14.46 -8.60 -0.78
N GLY A 9 13.60 -9.46 -0.21
CA GLY A 9 12.26 -9.67 -0.73
C GLY A 9 11.42 -8.39 -0.66
N TRP A 10 11.52 -7.63 0.42
CA TRP A 10 10.81 -6.37 0.53
C TRP A 10 11.30 -5.32 -0.47
N ALA A 11 12.60 -5.24 -0.76
CA ALA A 11 13.11 -4.36 -1.80
C ALA A 11 12.44 -4.63 -3.17
N THR A 12 12.22 -5.91 -3.50
CA THR A 12 11.47 -6.30 -4.71
C THR A 12 10.03 -5.78 -4.68
N VAL A 13 9.34 -5.94 -3.55
CA VAL A 13 7.95 -5.46 -3.39
C VAL A 13 7.90 -3.93 -3.44
N GLN A 14 8.85 -3.26 -2.79
CA GLN A 14 8.95 -1.81 -2.73
C GLN A 14 9.16 -1.19 -4.12
N MET A 15 9.96 -1.81 -4.98
CA MET A 15 10.11 -1.37 -6.37
C MET A 15 8.76 -1.33 -7.11
N GLY A 16 7.95 -2.38 -6.96
CA GLY A 16 6.62 -2.45 -7.57
C GLY A 16 5.62 -1.45 -6.95
N ILE A 17 5.74 -1.18 -5.65
CA ILE A 17 4.96 -0.15 -4.94
C ILE A 17 5.32 1.24 -5.47
N THR A 18 6.61 1.57 -5.58
CA THR A 18 7.06 2.87 -6.12
C THR A 18 6.54 3.08 -7.54
N LYS A 19 6.62 2.05 -8.39
CA LYS A 19 6.05 2.08 -9.74
C LYS A 19 4.54 2.35 -9.72
N LEU A 20 3.79 1.68 -8.83
CA LEU A 20 2.36 1.95 -8.66
C LEU A 20 2.08 3.40 -8.24
N ILE A 21 2.85 3.92 -7.29
CA ILE A 21 2.73 5.30 -6.80
C ILE A 21 2.99 6.27 -7.96
N ASN A 22 4.03 6.07 -8.76
CA ASN A 22 4.32 6.91 -9.93
C ASN A 22 3.14 6.94 -10.91
N ILE A 23 2.56 5.77 -11.21
CA ILE A 23 1.41 5.64 -12.12
C ILE A 23 0.20 6.41 -11.60
N ILE A 24 -0.19 6.25 -10.33
CA ILE A 24 -1.36 6.94 -9.77
C ILE A 24 -1.12 8.45 -9.60
N GLU A 25 0.14 8.86 -9.41
CA GLU A 25 0.53 10.27 -9.34
C GLU A 25 0.68 10.93 -10.73
N GLY A 26 0.60 10.15 -11.82
CA GLY A 26 0.78 10.65 -13.19
C GLY A 26 2.22 11.01 -13.53
N VAL A 27 3.20 10.50 -12.78
CA VAL A 27 4.62 10.60 -13.11
C VAL A 27 4.90 9.67 -14.30
N PRO A 28 5.67 10.10 -15.32
CA PRO A 28 6.04 9.24 -16.45
C PRO A 28 6.65 7.93 -15.96
N GLU A 29 5.93 6.84 -16.23
CA GLU A 29 6.27 5.50 -15.75
C GLU A 29 5.76 4.48 -16.76
N SER A 30 6.55 3.42 -16.93
CA SER A 30 6.14 2.30 -17.76
C SER A 30 4.90 1.60 -17.15
N PRO A 31 3.97 1.07 -17.97
CA PRO A 31 2.83 0.36 -17.44
C PRO A 31 3.24 -0.77 -16.49
N MET A 32 2.43 -1.01 -15.46
CA MET A 32 2.62 -2.16 -14.59
C MET A 32 2.30 -3.43 -15.40
N ASP A 33 3.33 -4.14 -15.83
CA ASP A 33 3.18 -5.43 -16.51
C ASP A 33 2.74 -6.54 -15.53
N ALA A 34 2.40 -7.70 -16.10
CA ALA A 34 1.97 -8.86 -15.32
C ALA A 34 3.13 -9.51 -14.54
N GLU A 35 4.36 -9.39 -15.03
CA GLU A 35 5.55 -10.02 -14.47
C GLU A 35 5.91 -9.38 -13.13
N ILE A 36 5.96 -8.05 -13.05
CA ILE A 36 6.21 -7.31 -11.80
C ILE A 36 5.15 -7.66 -10.76
N ARG A 37 3.87 -7.68 -11.15
CA ARG A 37 2.79 -8.07 -10.22
C ARG A 37 2.95 -9.48 -9.70
N MET A 38 3.27 -10.42 -10.60
CA MET A 38 3.48 -11.83 -10.23
C MET A 38 4.68 -11.96 -9.30
N LYS A 39 5.78 -11.25 -9.60
CA LYS A 39 6.97 -11.23 -8.76
C LYS A 39 6.66 -10.71 -7.36
N MET A 40 5.96 -9.58 -7.24
CA MET A 40 5.53 -9.05 -5.95
C MET A 40 4.67 -10.05 -5.17
N TYR A 41 3.66 -10.65 -5.82
CA TYR A 41 2.78 -11.64 -5.19
C TYR A 41 3.57 -12.85 -4.69
N THR A 42 4.41 -13.43 -5.53
CA THR A 42 5.25 -14.58 -5.18
C THR A 42 6.20 -14.23 -4.04
N THR A 43 6.80 -13.05 -4.04
CA THR A 43 7.67 -12.61 -2.95
C THR A 43 6.91 -12.47 -1.64
N VAL A 44 5.74 -11.83 -1.63
CA VAL A 44 4.91 -11.72 -0.42
C VAL A 44 4.44 -13.09 0.07
N TYR A 45 4.06 -13.98 -0.84
CA TYR A 45 3.71 -15.36 -0.52
C TYR A 45 4.88 -16.10 0.15
N THR A 46 6.07 -16.07 -0.45
CA THR A 46 7.27 -16.74 0.09
C THR A 46 7.66 -16.20 1.45
N LEU A 47 7.64 -14.87 1.64
CA LEU A 47 7.99 -14.25 2.91
C LEU A 47 6.94 -14.51 4.01
N GLY A 48 5.66 -14.52 3.66
CA GLY A 48 4.56 -14.71 4.62
C GLY A 48 4.22 -16.18 4.92
N SER A 49 4.72 -17.13 4.13
CA SER A 49 4.47 -18.56 4.35
C SER A 49 5.58 -19.22 5.18
N PRO A 50 5.27 -20.32 5.89
CA PRO A 50 6.29 -21.13 6.54
C PRO A 50 7.34 -21.61 5.53
N PRO A 51 8.63 -21.69 5.92
CA PRO A 51 9.15 -21.55 7.28
C PRO A 51 9.48 -20.12 7.72
N LEU A 52 9.38 -19.11 6.83
CA LEU A 52 9.76 -17.73 7.16
C LEU A 52 8.70 -17.03 8.04
N ASP A 53 7.43 -17.10 7.63
CA ASP A 53 6.26 -16.53 8.33
C ASP A 53 6.43 -15.06 8.81
N TYR A 54 6.99 -14.19 7.97
CA TYR A 54 7.07 -12.73 8.20
C TYR A 54 5.72 -12.02 8.00
N SER A 55 4.61 -12.73 8.25
CA SER A 55 3.27 -12.25 7.99
C SER A 55 2.94 -10.96 8.75
N GLU A 56 3.42 -10.84 9.99
CA GLU A 56 3.21 -9.67 10.83
C GLU A 56 3.98 -8.44 10.31
N GLU A 57 5.25 -8.61 9.98
CA GLU A 57 6.09 -7.55 9.41
C GLU A 57 5.53 -7.07 8.07
N LEU A 58 5.08 -8.00 7.21
CA LEU A 58 4.48 -7.66 5.92
C LEU A 58 3.18 -6.87 6.08
N TYR A 59 2.34 -7.24 7.05
CA TYR A 59 1.11 -6.48 7.35
C TYR A 59 1.44 -5.06 7.85
N LYS A 60 2.40 -4.92 8.77
CA LYS A 60 2.85 -3.60 9.26
C LYS A 60 3.44 -2.75 8.14
N ARG A 61 4.25 -3.34 7.25
CA ARG A 61 4.83 -2.63 6.10
C ARG A 61 3.76 -2.21 5.08
N TYR A 62 2.74 -3.03 4.86
CA TYR A 62 1.58 -2.65 4.05
C TYR A 62 0.90 -1.38 4.59
N GLU A 63 0.61 -1.34 5.89
CA GLU A 63 0.04 -0.13 6.51
C GLU A 63 1.01 1.06 6.45
N GLY A 64 2.30 0.83 6.70
CA GLY A 64 3.36 1.84 6.60
C GLY A 64 3.39 2.52 5.24
N VAL A 65 3.43 1.74 4.16
CA VAL A 65 3.41 2.24 2.77
C VAL A 65 2.21 3.15 2.50
N LEU A 66 1.02 2.78 2.98
CA LEU A 66 -0.17 3.60 2.80
C LEU A 66 -0.08 4.89 3.63
N ASN A 67 0.35 4.81 4.89
CA ASN A 67 0.48 5.99 5.75
C ASN A 67 1.56 6.96 5.23
N ASP A 68 2.65 6.45 4.69
CA ASP A 68 3.74 7.24 4.09
C ASP A 68 3.25 7.94 2.83
N TYR A 69 2.54 7.23 1.94
CA TYR A 69 1.93 7.84 0.77
C TYR A 69 0.96 8.97 1.17
N LEU A 70 0.11 8.74 2.17
CA LEU A 70 -0.83 9.74 2.66
C LEU A 70 -0.10 10.97 3.25
N SER A 71 0.94 10.75 4.04
CA SER A 71 1.65 11.82 4.75
C SER A 71 2.57 12.62 3.83
N CYS A 72 3.26 11.97 2.90
CA CYS A 72 4.26 12.59 2.05
C CYS A 72 3.69 13.18 0.74
N LYS A 73 2.55 12.67 0.25
CA LYS A 73 1.98 13.08 -1.05
C LYS A 73 0.58 13.65 -0.92
N VAL A 74 -0.32 12.98 -0.21
CA VAL A 74 -1.74 13.36 -0.16
C VAL A 74 -1.97 14.60 0.71
N LEU A 75 -1.48 14.59 1.95
CA LEU A 75 -1.65 15.72 2.88
C LEU A 75 -1.10 17.04 2.32
N PRO A 76 0.17 17.10 1.84
CA PRO A 76 0.72 18.34 1.32
C PRO A 76 -0.06 18.85 0.09
N ALA A 77 -0.47 17.95 -0.81
CA ALA A 77 -1.21 18.34 -2.01
C ALA A 77 -2.56 18.97 -1.71
N ILE A 78 -3.26 18.50 -0.67
CA ILE A 78 -4.53 19.09 -0.21
C ILE A 78 -4.26 20.45 0.46
N GLN A 79 -3.24 20.53 1.33
CA GLN A 79 -2.90 21.75 2.07
C GLN A 79 -2.40 22.89 1.18
N GLU A 80 -1.81 22.57 0.02
CA GLU A 80 -1.37 23.57 -0.96
C GLU A 80 -2.53 24.30 -1.65
N LYS A 81 -3.74 23.69 -1.67
CA LYS A 81 -4.91 24.29 -2.30
C LYS A 81 -5.44 25.45 -1.46
N ARG A 82 -5.61 26.59 -2.11
CA ARG A 82 -6.20 27.80 -1.52
C ARG A 82 -7.69 27.83 -1.89
N GLY A 83 -8.56 27.54 -0.92
CA GLY A 83 -10.02 27.62 -1.04
C GLY A 83 -10.73 26.27 -0.96
N ASP A 84 -11.91 26.27 -0.32
CA ASP A 84 -12.63 25.06 0.04
C ASP A 84 -12.96 24.17 -1.16
N VAL A 85 -13.39 24.75 -2.29
CA VAL A 85 -13.75 23.99 -3.50
C VAL A 85 -12.53 23.28 -4.10
N SER A 86 -11.39 23.96 -4.22
CA SER A 86 -10.18 23.38 -4.79
C SER A 86 -9.56 22.32 -3.86
N MET A 87 -9.66 22.52 -2.54
CA MET A 87 -9.30 21.52 -1.53
C MET A 87 -10.18 20.26 -1.64
N LEU A 88 -11.50 20.42 -1.78
CA LEU A 88 -12.43 19.29 -1.93
C LEU A 88 -12.18 18.52 -3.23
N GLN A 89 -11.93 19.21 -4.34
CA GLN A 89 -11.58 18.58 -5.62
C GLN A 89 -10.29 17.76 -5.50
N GLU A 90 -9.26 18.32 -4.85
CA GLU A 90 -8.01 17.59 -4.63
C GLU A 90 -8.25 16.38 -3.70
N LEU A 91 -9.02 16.54 -2.63
CA LEU A 91 -9.36 15.43 -1.72
C LEU A 91 -10.03 14.27 -2.46
N VAL A 92 -11.02 14.56 -3.31
CA VAL A 92 -11.70 13.52 -4.13
C VAL A 92 -10.72 12.83 -5.06
N LYS A 93 -9.88 13.59 -5.79
CA LYS A 93 -8.84 13.05 -6.66
C LYS A 93 -7.89 12.11 -5.89
N ARG A 94 -7.43 12.54 -4.71
CA ARG A 94 -6.51 11.74 -3.87
C ARG A 94 -7.18 10.50 -3.31
N TRP A 95 -8.45 10.57 -2.98
CA TRP A 95 -9.23 9.40 -2.58
C TRP A 95 -9.35 8.37 -3.71
N ASP A 96 -9.59 8.82 -4.95
CA ASP A 96 -9.64 7.93 -6.11
C ASP A 96 -8.30 7.21 -6.34
N ASN A 97 -7.19 7.93 -6.25
CA ASN A 97 -5.85 7.34 -6.30
C ASN A 97 -5.62 6.31 -5.19
N HIS A 98 -6.00 6.66 -3.95
CA HIS A 98 -5.85 5.76 -2.81
C HIS A 98 -6.67 4.47 -2.96
N LYS A 99 -7.90 4.55 -3.52
CA LYS A 99 -8.71 3.37 -3.83
C LYS A 99 -8.01 2.44 -4.82
N VAL A 100 -7.39 2.99 -5.86
CA VAL A 100 -6.60 2.20 -6.82
C VAL A 100 -5.43 1.53 -6.10
N MET A 101 -4.69 2.29 -5.29
CA MET A 101 -3.54 1.78 -4.53
C MET A 101 -3.95 0.62 -3.61
N VAL A 102 -4.95 0.81 -2.74
CA VAL A 102 -5.49 -0.22 -1.84
C VAL A 102 -5.94 -1.44 -2.64
N SER A 103 -6.72 -1.25 -3.71
CA SER A 103 -7.21 -2.39 -4.50
C SER A 103 -6.09 -3.20 -5.15
N LYS A 104 -5.01 -2.57 -5.61
CA LYS A 104 -3.88 -3.26 -6.27
C LYS A 104 -3.01 -3.96 -5.24
N LEU A 105 -2.65 -3.27 -4.15
CA LEU A 105 -1.79 -3.83 -3.12
C LEU A 105 -2.48 -4.94 -2.33
N SER A 106 -3.77 -4.84 -2.01
CA SER A 106 -4.48 -5.94 -1.34
C SER A 106 -4.50 -7.23 -2.18
N ARG A 107 -4.41 -7.15 -3.52
CA ARG A 107 -4.25 -8.35 -4.36
C ARG A 107 -2.87 -8.97 -4.25
N VAL A 108 -1.83 -8.14 -4.20
CA VAL A 108 -0.45 -8.59 -4.00
C VAL A 108 -0.29 -9.27 -2.65
N PHE A 109 -0.88 -8.69 -1.60
CA PHE A 109 -0.77 -9.16 -0.22
C PHE A 109 -1.87 -10.14 0.20
N HIS A 110 -2.72 -10.59 -0.74
CA HIS A 110 -3.92 -11.39 -0.46
C HIS A 110 -3.65 -12.67 0.36
N TYR A 111 -2.44 -13.22 0.30
CA TYR A 111 -2.05 -14.34 1.15
C TYR A 111 -2.22 -14.03 2.66
N LEU A 112 -1.93 -12.80 3.08
CA LEU A 112 -2.09 -12.38 4.47
C LEU A 112 -3.56 -12.37 4.91
N ASP A 113 -4.46 -11.91 4.04
CA ASP A 113 -5.90 -11.93 4.31
C ASP A 113 -6.41 -13.37 4.57
N ARG A 114 -5.91 -14.35 3.80
CA ARG A 114 -6.33 -15.75 3.96
C ARG A 114 -5.78 -16.42 5.21
N ASN A 115 -4.60 -16.02 5.69
CA ASN A 115 -3.89 -16.77 6.73
C ASN A 115 -3.65 -15.94 7.97
N TYR A 116 -2.89 -14.85 7.86
CA TYR A 116 -2.49 -14.05 9.01
C TYR A 116 -3.65 -13.27 9.63
N VAL A 117 -4.42 -12.57 8.80
CA VAL A 117 -5.55 -11.73 9.24
C VAL A 117 -6.60 -12.58 9.95
N VAL A 118 -6.97 -13.73 9.37
CA VAL A 118 -7.89 -14.70 10.00
C VAL A 118 -7.33 -15.21 11.32
N ARG A 119 -6.07 -15.66 11.35
CA ARG A 119 -5.41 -16.18 12.58
C ARG A 119 -5.35 -15.15 13.70
N LYS A 120 -5.18 -13.87 13.37
CA LYS A 120 -5.01 -12.78 14.34
C LYS A 120 -6.27 -11.95 14.59
N SER A 121 -7.38 -12.26 13.90
CA SER A 121 -8.63 -11.48 13.95
C SER A 121 -8.41 -9.98 13.65
N LEU A 122 -7.55 -9.68 12.67
CA LEU A 122 -7.26 -8.32 12.24
C LEU A 122 -8.26 -7.83 11.18
N PRO A 123 -8.32 -6.52 10.90
CA PRO A 123 -9.01 -6.01 9.71
C PRO A 123 -8.42 -6.62 8.43
N SER A 124 -9.26 -6.79 7.39
CA SER A 124 -8.75 -7.14 6.06
C SER A 124 -7.80 -6.05 5.55
N LEU A 125 -6.91 -6.41 4.63
CA LEU A 125 -6.00 -5.44 4.01
C LEU A 125 -6.76 -4.27 3.39
N LYS A 126 -7.90 -4.54 2.74
CA LYS A 126 -8.75 -3.46 2.20
C LYS A 126 -9.29 -2.54 3.29
N ASP A 127 -9.80 -3.12 4.38
CA ASP A 127 -10.37 -2.34 5.48
C ASP A 127 -9.32 -1.51 6.21
N ALA A 128 -8.14 -2.11 6.46
CA ALA A 128 -6.97 -1.43 7.01
C ALA A 128 -6.53 -0.28 6.10
N GLY A 129 -6.43 -0.54 4.79
CA GLY A 129 -6.01 0.47 3.83
C GLY A 129 -6.99 1.64 3.70
N PHE A 130 -8.30 1.38 3.72
CA PHE A 130 -9.30 2.45 3.75
C PHE A 130 -9.37 3.15 5.11
N ALA A 131 -9.08 2.46 6.22
CA ALA A 131 -8.96 3.07 7.53
C ALA A 131 -7.82 4.09 7.59
N CYS A 132 -6.67 3.84 6.93
CA CYS A 132 -5.57 4.81 6.85
C CYS A 132 -6.03 6.17 6.30
N PHE A 133 -6.79 6.20 5.20
CA PHE A 133 -7.29 7.45 4.63
C PHE A 133 -8.34 8.12 5.52
N ARG A 134 -9.24 7.34 6.14
CA ARG A 134 -10.25 7.91 7.07
C ARG A 134 -9.60 8.60 8.27
N LYS A 135 -8.51 8.04 8.81
CA LYS A 135 -7.74 8.67 9.90
C LYS A 135 -7.20 10.04 9.49
N LEU A 136 -6.78 10.22 8.24
CA LEU A 136 -6.36 11.51 7.70
C LEU A 136 -7.50 12.53 7.72
N SER A 137 -8.72 12.14 7.34
CA SER A 137 -9.89 13.05 7.34
C SER A 137 -10.42 13.39 8.75
N MET A 138 -10.12 12.57 9.76
CA MET A 138 -10.60 12.73 11.14
C MET A 138 -9.62 13.46 12.06
N ARG A 139 -8.35 13.64 11.65
CA ARG A 139 -7.39 14.50 12.34
C ARG A 139 -7.71 15.97 12.02
N ARG A 140 -8.75 16.50 12.64
CA ARG A 140 -8.97 17.95 12.77
C ARG A 140 -8.22 18.47 13.97
#